data_AF-A0A9D6EV64-F1
#
_entry.id   AF-A0A9D6EV64-F1
#
_cell.length_a   1.000
_cell.length_b   1.000
_cell.length_c   1.000
_cell.angle_alpha   90.00
_cell.angle_beta   90.00
_cell.angle_gamma   90.00
#
_symmetry.space_group_name_H-M   'P 1'
#
loop_
_entity.id
_entity.type
_entity.pdbx_description
1 polymer ?
#
loop_
_entity_poly.entity_id
_entity_poly.type
_entity_poly.pdbx_seq_one_letter_code
_entity_poly.pdbx_strand_id
1 'polypeptide(L)'
;MAPAVRFWDGGGADALASNPLNWSDDTAPTAQDTIVFNATSTKSITVDSAFPATIANLRIESGYDGTNTVPTTSLTLHRPLTITNSFIQAGGAIELTFGNFTIGSGADFEWLAGKFIARYNNELVISSGATVNVRTAALHGLGISSAPVDPVILNNFGTINIHDNATVAAGGSGATLYVRQGGQLNFLGSGIALDAPAAFFSFVIDNQGTITKSGLDADILLRNVHVTNIGTLNVNNGNLRIQGRGVGQGNVATIAAGAALTLEGGIVDFSGFGLGGVFDLNGFQVTGAGTLVIDGANAEVRHAGTSSVENLILKRGIVSGTGTLTINREMYWSGGTMIGASDARTTIGANAILYV
;
A
#
# COMPACT_ATOMS: atom_id res chain seq x y z
N MET A 1 36.03 10.68 2.86
CA MET A 1 36.65 9.34 2.78
C MET A 1 36.25 8.70 1.46
N ALA A 2 37.00 7.73 0.96
CA ALA A 2 36.57 6.94 -0.18
C ALA A 2 35.40 6.00 0.25
N PRO A 3 34.43 5.72 -0.63
CA PRO A 3 33.37 4.76 -0.34
C PRO A 3 33.93 3.39 0.05
N ALA A 4 33.47 2.83 1.17
CA ALA A 4 33.81 1.49 1.64
C ALA A 4 32.55 0.62 1.85
N VAL A 5 32.75 -0.70 1.89
CA VAL A 5 31.72 -1.65 2.33
C VAL A 5 32.04 -2.04 3.77
N ARG A 6 31.09 -1.85 4.68
CA ARG A 6 31.26 -2.09 6.12
C ARG A 6 30.26 -3.11 6.60
N PHE A 7 30.76 -4.15 7.27
CA PHE A 7 29.94 -5.23 7.81
C PHE A 7 29.73 -4.99 9.30
N TRP A 8 28.47 -5.06 9.72
CA TRP A 8 28.14 -5.08 11.14
C TRP A 8 28.58 -6.43 11.72
N ASP A 9 29.52 -6.39 12.67
CA ASP A 9 29.97 -7.57 13.40
C ASP A 9 29.54 -7.53 14.88
N GLY A 10 29.25 -6.34 15.41
CA GLY A 10 28.87 -6.15 16.80
C GLY A 10 29.99 -6.47 17.80
N GLY A 11 31.27 -6.38 17.39
CA GLY A 11 32.44 -6.72 18.20
C GLY A 11 32.69 -5.83 19.42
N GLY A 12 32.10 -4.63 19.45
CA GLY A 12 32.20 -3.68 20.55
C GLY A 12 31.37 -4.09 21.77
N ALA A 13 31.64 -3.43 22.90
CA ALA A 13 30.94 -3.68 24.17
C ALA A 13 29.47 -3.22 24.17
N ASP A 14 29.09 -2.34 23.23
CA ASP A 14 27.75 -1.79 23.08
C ASP A 14 27.10 -2.24 21.76
N ALA A 15 25.90 -1.73 21.46
CA ALA A 15 25.18 -1.99 20.20
C ALA A 15 25.06 -0.73 19.33
N LEU A 16 25.96 0.25 19.50
CA LEU A 16 25.85 1.56 18.84
C LEU A 16 26.48 1.52 17.44
N ALA A 17 25.75 2.02 16.45
CA ALA A 17 26.23 2.12 15.08
C ALA A 17 27.41 3.08 14.94
N SER A 18 27.51 4.10 15.81
CA SER A 18 28.62 5.04 15.84
C SER A 18 29.91 4.50 16.46
N ASN A 19 29.87 3.37 17.17
CA ASN A 19 31.07 2.77 17.75
C ASN A 19 31.87 2.02 16.67
N PRO A 20 33.11 2.44 16.36
CA PRO A 20 33.92 1.79 15.32
C PRO A 20 34.14 0.30 15.55
N LEU A 21 34.24 -0.14 16.82
CA LEU A 21 34.51 -1.54 17.19
C LEU A 21 33.36 -2.51 16.88
N ASN A 22 32.19 -2.02 16.48
CA ASN A 22 31.08 -2.87 16.02
C ASN A 22 31.07 -3.13 14.51
N TRP A 23 32.13 -2.70 13.81
CA TRP A 23 32.29 -2.85 12.37
C TRP A 23 33.55 -3.66 12.06
N SER A 24 33.49 -4.48 11.00
CA SER A 24 34.53 -5.45 10.62
C SER A 24 35.96 -4.92 10.44
N ASP A 25 36.12 -3.60 10.24
CA ASP A 25 37.42 -2.92 10.08
C ASP A 25 37.70 -1.91 11.20
N ASP A 26 37.00 -2.05 12.33
CA ASP A 26 37.07 -1.17 13.50
C ASP A 26 36.91 0.32 13.14
N THR A 27 36.11 0.62 12.10
CA THR A 27 35.94 1.96 11.57
C THR A 27 34.46 2.27 11.37
N ALA A 28 33.98 3.34 12.02
CA ALA A 28 32.60 3.78 11.93
C ALA A 28 32.23 4.23 10.50
N PRO A 29 31.02 3.91 10.02
CA PRO A 29 30.56 4.33 8.70
C PRO A 29 30.47 5.83 8.47
N THR A 30 30.56 6.20 7.20
CA THR A 30 30.40 7.54 6.65
C THR A 30 29.24 7.59 5.66
N ALA A 31 28.87 8.79 5.23
CA ALA A 31 27.76 8.97 4.31
C ALA A 31 27.94 8.35 2.91
N GLN A 32 29.17 8.00 2.53
CA GLN A 32 29.47 7.39 1.24
C GLN A 32 29.48 5.86 1.27
N ASP A 33 29.35 5.27 2.46
CA ASP A 33 29.60 3.85 2.64
C ASP A 33 28.38 2.98 2.30
N THR A 34 28.68 1.72 2.01
CA THR A 34 27.71 0.64 1.91
C THR A 34 27.70 -0.13 3.22
N ILE A 35 26.55 -0.17 3.86
CA ILE A 35 26.35 -0.87 5.14
C ILE A 35 25.74 -2.24 4.88
N VAL A 36 26.37 -3.28 5.42
CA VAL A 36 25.92 -4.65 5.24
C VAL A 36 25.67 -5.33 6.58
N PHE A 37 24.45 -5.83 6.74
CA PHE A 37 24.04 -6.72 7.80
C PHE A 37 23.86 -8.12 7.21
N ASN A 38 24.64 -9.09 7.69
CA ASN A 38 24.58 -10.45 7.20
C ASN A 38 24.84 -11.46 8.34
N ALA A 39 25.10 -12.72 7.99
CA ALA A 39 25.33 -13.78 8.96
C ALA A 39 26.59 -13.60 9.84
N THR A 40 27.43 -12.57 9.59
CA THR A 40 28.58 -12.23 10.46
C THR A 40 28.15 -11.93 11.89
N SER A 41 26.95 -11.34 12.07
CA SER A 41 26.43 -11.02 13.39
C SER A 41 24.91 -11.14 13.42
N THR A 42 24.40 -11.53 14.59
CA THR A 42 22.97 -11.46 14.93
C THR A 42 22.73 -10.47 16.06
N LYS A 43 23.70 -9.58 16.35
CA LYS A 43 23.51 -8.54 17.36
C LYS A 43 22.62 -7.44 16.78
N SER A 44 21.57 -7.06 17.50
CA SER A 44 20.78 -5.87 17.15
C SER A 44 21.66 -4.62 17.17
N ILE A 45 21.30 -3.65 16.35
CA ILE A 45 22.02 -2.37 16.22
C ILE A 45 21.09 -1.21 16.60
N THR A 46 21.66 -0.22 17.27
CA THR A 46 21.05 1.09 17.48
C THR A 46 21.74 2.11 16.59
N VAL A 47 21.02 2.68 15.64
CA VAL A 47 21.47 3.82 14.84
C VAL A 47 21.27 5.08 15.68
N ASP A 48 22.31 5.44 16.42
CA ASP A 48 22.32 6.55 17.37
C ASP A 48 22.64 7.90 16.71
N SER A 49 22.52 8.99 17.47
CA SER A 49 22.67 10.35 16.96
C SER A 49 24.06 10.69 16.39
N ALA A 50 25.11 9.95 16.77
CA ALA A 50 26.46 10.17 16.24
C ALA A 50 26.70 9.43 14.91
N PHE A 51 25.86 8.45 14.54
CA PHE A 51 25.91 7.80 13.24
C PHE A 51 25.53 8.79 12.12
N PRO A 52 26.08 8.71 10.89
CA PRO A 52 25.70 9.60 9.79
C PRO A 52 24.18 9.64 9.53
N ALA A 53 23.64 10.84 9.26
CA ALA A 53 22.23 11.02 8.91
C ALA A 53 21.86 10.40 7.55
N THR A 54 22.87 10.21 6.70
CA THR A 54 22.73 9.67 5.35
C THR A 54 23.77 8.60 5.15
N ILE A 55 23.43 7.57 4.38
CA ILE A 55 24.37 6.56 3.87
C ILE A 55 24.05 6.27 2.41
N ALA A 56 25.06 5.85 1.64
CA ALA A 56 24.88 5.60 0.22
C ALA A 56 24.02 4.35 -0.01
N ASN A 57 24.42 3.23 0.59
CA ASN A 57 23.73 1.95 0.42
C ASN A 57 23.51 1.24 1.74
N LEU A 58 22.38 0.54 1.85
CA LEU A 58 22.08 -0.36 2.96
C LEU A 58 21.67 -1.73 2.42
N ARG A 59 22.22 -2.79 2.98
CA ARG A 59 21.88 -4.17 2.63
C ARG A 59 21.69 -4.98 3.90
N ILE A 60 20.49 -5.50 4.09
CA ILE A 60 20.16 -6.46 5.14
C ILE A 60 19.91 -7.80 4.47
N GLU A 61 20.83 -8.74 4.67
CA GLU A 61 20.75 -10.08 4.11
C GLU A 61 19.92 -11.01 4.99
N SER A 62 19.39 -12.09 4.40
CA SER A 62 18.58 -13.09 5.11
C SER A 62 19.28 -13.73 6.30
N GLY A 63 20.62 -13.74 6.31
CA GLY A 63 21.42 -14.28 7.42
C GLY A 63 21.42 -13.44 8.70
N TYR A 64 21.01 -12.16 8.67
CA TYR A 64 21.10 -11.26 9.83
C TYR A 64 20.10 -11.60 10.97
N ASP A 65 19.04 -12.33 10.66
CA ASP A 65 17.94 -12.66 11.59
C ASP A 65 17.94 -14.14 12.04
N GLY A 66 18.82 -14.94 11.47
CA GLY A 66 18.64 -16.39 11.47
C GLY A 66 17.37 -16.80 10.71
N THR A 67 17.12 -18.11 10.60
CA THR A 67 16.05 -18.68 9.76
C THR A 67 14.62 -18.48 10.29
N ASN A 68 14.38 -17.50 11.16
CA ASN A 68 13.12 -17.36 11.87
C ASN A 68 12.11 -16.49 11.10
N THR A 69 10.84 -16.90 11.16
CA THR A 69 9.69 -16.21 10.53
C THR A 69 9.25 -14.94 11.26
N VAL A 70 9.79 -14.70 12.47
CA VAL A 70 9.57 -13.48 13.25
C VAL A 70 10.93 -12.89 13.58
N PRO A 71 11.25 -11.66 13.13
CA PRO A 71 12.57 -11.13 13.36
C PRO A 71 12.87 -10.93 14.84
N THR A 72 14.03 -11.41 15.26
CA THR A 72 14.56 -11.20 16.63
C THR A 72 15.67 -10.17 16.66
N THR A 73 16.29 -9.90 15.50
CA THR A 73 17.29 -8.85 15.33
C THR A 73 16.68 -7.63 14.66
N SER A 74 17.00 -6.47 15.21
CA SER A 74 16.48 -5.19 14.73
C SER A 74 17.61 -4.22 14.45
N LEU A 75 17.44 -3.47 13.36
CA LEU A 75 18.03 -2.16 13.18
C LEU A 75 17.06 -1.13 13.75
N THR A 76 17.38 -0.63 14.94
CA THR A 76 16.55 0.35 15.65
C THR A 76 17.07 1.75 15.38
N LEU A 77 16.21 2.62 14.84
CA LEU A 77 16.55 4.01 14.56
C LEU A 77 16.26 4.91 15.76
N HIS A 78 17.32 5.50 16.31
CA HIS A 78 17.27 6.59 17.29
C HIS A 78 17.55 7.96 16.65
N ARG A 79 17.57 8.01 15.32
CA ARG A 79 17.68 9.22 14.50
C ARG A 79 17.04 9.00 13.12
N PRO A 80 16.63 10.06 12.42
CA PRO A 80 16.32 9.96 10.99
C PRO A 80 17.53 9.45 10.19
N LEU A 81 17.24 8.60 9.21
CA LEU A 81 18.23 8.03 8.28
C LEU A 81 17.72 8.09 6.84
N THR A 82 18.56 8.59 5.93
CA THR A 82 18.27 8.59 4.49
C THR A 82 19.24 7.69 3.74
N ILE A 83 18.70 6.81 2.90
CA ILE A 83 19.48 6.00 1.95
C ILE A 83 19.46 6.70 0.59
N THR A 84 20.63 7.05 0.04
CA THR A 84 20.66 7.90 -1.18
C THR A 84 20.74 7.12 -2.48
N ASN A 85 21.21 5.87 -2.47
CA ASN A 85 21.43 5.11 -3.71
C ASN A 85 20.64 3.80 -3.73
N SER A 86 20.96 2.83 -2.86
CA SER A 86 20.26 1.54 -2.88
C SER A 86 19.98 0.97 -1.51
N PHE A 87 18.80 0.38 -1.35
CA PHE A 87 18.42 -0.38 -0.18
C PHE A 87 17.99 -1.79 -0.59
N ILE A 88 18.49 -2.81 0.10
CA ILE A 88 18.01 -4.19 -0.05
C ILE A 88 17.66 -4.72 1.33
N GLN A 89 16.43 -5.22 1.49
CA GLN A 89 16.01 -5.92 2.69
C GLN A 89 15.59 -7.35 2.33
N ALA A 90 16.39 -8.31 2.75
CA ALA A 90 16.16 -9.75 2.58
C ALA A 90 16.06 -10.49 3.92
N GLY A 91 16.04 -9.77 5.04
CA GLY A 91 15.90 -10.32 6.39
C GLY A 91 15.79 -9.21 7.45
N GLY A 92 15.71 -9.62 8.71
CA GLY A 92 15.72 -8.72 9.88
C GLY A 92 14.50 -7.80 9.99
N ALA A 93 14.46 -7.02 11.06
CA ALA A 93 13.52 -5.91 11.22
C ALA A 93 14.23 -4.56 11.17
N ILE A 94 13.57 -3.57 10.56
CA ILE A 94 13.85 -2.16 10.81
C ILE A 94 12.78 -1.63 11.75
N GLU A 95 13.19 -0.98 12.83
CA GLU A 95 12.30 -0.40 13.84
C GLU A 95 12.54 1.09 13.99
N LEU A 96 11.53 1.90 13.66
CA LEU A 96 11.55 3.34 13.81
C LEU A 96 11.02 3.72 15.19
N THR A 97 11.94 3.96 16.12
CA THR A 97 11.61 4.48 17.45
C THR A 97 11.78 5.99 17.53
N PHE A 98 12.64 6.58 16.70
CA PHE A 98 12.82 8.03 16.60
C PHE A 98 13.29 8.44 15.20
N GLY A 99 12.49 9.28 14.54
CA GLY A 99 12.77 9.80 13.21
C GLY A 99 12.34 8.87 12.07
N ASN A 100 12.26 9.47 10.88
CA ASN A 100 11.82 8.77 9.67
C ASN A 100 12.98 8.00 9.01
N PHE A 101 12.62 6.93 8.31
CA PHE A 101 13.53 6.27 7.37
C PHE A 101 13.16 6.70 5.96
N THR A 102 14.12 7.27 5.24
CA THR A 102 13.87 7.86 3.92
C THR A 102 14.62 7.11 2.84
N ILE A 103 13.89 6.65 1.82
CA ILE A 103 14.45 6.26 0.53
C ILE A 103 14.61 7.55 -0.28
N GLY A 104 15.86 7.93 -0.55
CA GLY A 104 16.22 9.19 -1.21
C GLY A 104 15.78 9.24 -2.67
N SER A 105 15.73 10.45 -3.24
CA SER A 105 15.38 10.67 -4.64
C SER A 105 16.30 9.88 -5.57
N GLY A 106 15.72 9.11 -6.49
CA GLY A 106 16.47 8.28 -7.45
C GLY A 106 17.06 7.00 -6.85
N ALA A 107 16.79 6.71 -5.57
CA ALA A 107 17.24 5.49 -4.95
C ALA A 107 16.33 4.30 -5.28
N ASP A 108 16.91 3.12 -5.34
CA ASP A 108 16.21 1.86 -5.58
C ASP A 108 16.15 1.02 -4.31
N PHE A 109 14.96 0.60 -3.91
CA PHE A 109 14.74 -0.31 -2.78
C PHE A 109 14.16 -1.63 -3.26
N GLU A 110 14.84 -2.73 -2.99
CA GLU A 110 14.34 -4.09 -3.14
C GLU A 110 13.93 -4.67 -1.77
N TRP A 111 12.62 -4.82 -1.56
CA TRP A 111 12.06 -5.49 -0.39
C TRP A 111 11.77 -6.95 -0.74
N LEU A 112 12.68 -7.82 -0.31
CA LEU A 112 12.67 -9.25 -0.58
C LEU A 112 12.16 -10.07 0.62
N ALA A 113 12.42 -9.60 1.84
CA ALA A 113 11.91 -10.15 3.09
C ALA A 113 12.15 -9.19 4.27
N GLY A 114 11.90 -9.66 5.49
CA GLY A 114 12.05 -8.87 6.70
C GLY A 114 10.83 -8.02 7.02
N LYS A 115 10.94 -7.25 8.10
CA LYS A 115 9.85 -6.42 8.63
C LYS A 115 10.25 -4.97 8.70
N PHE A 116 9.28 -4.09 8.50
CA PHE A 116 9.40 -2.67 8.80
C PHE A 116 8.38 -2.29 9.86
N ILE A 117 8.84 -1.69 10.95
CA ILE A 117 8.04 -1.34 12.12
C ILE A 117 8.17 0.15 12.36
N ALA A 118 7.10 0.90 12.11
CA ALA A 118 6.99 2.29 12.53
C ALA A 118 6.37 2.38 13.93
N ARG A 119 6.92 3.24 14.81
CA ARG A 119 6.33 3.61 16.11
C ARG A 119 6.26 5.13 16.24
N TYR A 120 5.42 5.64 17.14
CA TYR A 120 5.45 7.04 17.58
C TYR A 120 5.41 8.08 16.44
N ASN A 121 4.50 7.93 15.47
CA ASN A 121 4.40 8.78 14.26
C ASN A 121 5.63 8.80 13.34
N ASN A 122 6.60 7.89 13.51
CA ASN A 122 7.71 7.78 12.57
C ASN A 122 7.25 7.13 11.27
N GLU A 123 7.85 7.53 10.16
CA GLU A 123 7.35 7.14 8.82
C GLU A 123 8.45 6.51 7.97
N LEU A 124 8.05 5.57 7.10
CA LEU A 124 8.79 5.25 5.88
C LEU A 124 8.46 6.31 4.82
N VAL A 125 9.46 7.05 4.36
CA VAL A 125 9.30 8.05 3.31
C VAL A 125 9.97 7.55 2.03
N ILE A 126 9.21 7.46 0.94
CA ILE A 126 9.72 7.17 -0.39
C ILE A 126 9.71 8.47 -1.17
N SER A 127 10.90 9.02 -1.43
CA SER A 127 11.04 10.31 -2.09
C SER A 127 10.58 10.26 -3.55
N SER A 128 10.25 11.43 -4.11
CA SER A 128 10.01 11.54 -5.55
C SER A 128 11.21 11.02 -6.35
N GLY A 129 10.93 10.28 -7.42
CA GLY A 129 11.95 9.62 -8.25
C GLY A 129 12.57 8.35 -7.63
N ALA A 130 12.28 8.02 -6.37
CA ALA A 130 12.69 6.74 -5.79
C ALA A 130 11.78 5.60 -6.27
N THR A 131 12.32 4.38 -6.33
CA THR A 131 11.57 3.16 -6.67
C THR A 131 11.67 2.15 -5.54
N VAL A 132 10.56 1.57 -5.13
CA VAL A 132 10.49 0.42 -4.22
C VAL A 132 9.86 -0.75 -4.95
N ASN A 133 10.57 -1.87 -5.04
CA ASN A 133 10.06 -3.12 -5.57
C ASN A 133 9.87 -4.13 -4.44
N VAL A 134 8.65 -4.60 -4.26
CA VAL A 134 8.28 -5.62 -3.26
C VAL A 134 8.19 -6.97 -3.98
N ARG A 135 9.00 -7.95 -3.58
CA ARG A 135 9.12 -9.29 -4.20
C ARG A 135 9.07 -10.39 -3.12
N THR A 136 8.42 -11.53 -3.41
CA THR A 136 8.20 -12.77 -2.59
C THR A 136 9.26 -13.10 -1.52
N ALA A 137 9.01 -13.75 -0.36
CA ALA A 137 7.93 -14.63 0.11
C ALA A 137 7.65 -14.49 1.64
N ALA A 138 6.39 -14.66 2.04
CA ALA A 138 5.84 -14.72 3.42
C ALA A 138 5.74 -13.38 4.19
N LEU A 139 4.49 -13.00 4.53
CA LEU A 139 4.08 -11.91 5.43
C LEU A 139 5.08 -10.75 5.54
N HIS A 140 5.25 -9.98 4.47
CA HIS A 140 6.04 -8.75 4.48
C HIS A 140 5.18 -7.64 5.06
N GLY A 141 4.95 -7.76 6.37
CA GLY A 141 4.17 -6.77 7.09
C GLY A 141 4.93 -5.45 7.15
N LEU A 142 4.28 -4.38 6.71
CA LEU A 142 4.39 -3.09 7.38
C LEU A 142 3.78 -3.27 8.79
N GLY A 143 4.49 -4.01 9.63
CA GLY A 143 3.95 -4.57 10.85
C GLY A 143 4.09 -3.61 12.02
N ILE A 144 3.12 -2.74 12.21
CA ILE A 144 2.99 -1.95 13.44
C ILE A 144 2.42 -2.85 14.54
N SER A 145 3.10 -2.93 15.68
CA SER A 145 2.59 -3.61 16.88
C SER A 145 2.41 -2.63 18.04
N SER A 146 1.13 -2.50 18.41
CA SER A 146 0.55 -2.41 19.76
C SER A 146 0.68 -1.16 20.63
N ALA A 147 0.94 0.03 20.10
CA ALA A 147 0.65 1.26 20.87
C ALA A 147 -0.69 1.89 20.41
N PRO A 148 -1.55 2.41 21.32
CA PRO A 148 -2.92 2.85 20.99
C PRO A 148 -3.04 4.16 20.18
N VAL A 149 -1.93 4.73 19.73
CA VAL A 149 -1.88 6.03 19.08
C VAL A 149 -0.70 5.98 18.12
N ASP A 150 -0.94 5.91 16.81
CA ASP A 150 -0.36 6.82 15.80
C ASP A 150 -0.40 6.28 14.34
N PRO A 151 -0.71 7.12 13.31
CA PRO A 151 -1.55 6.73 12.17
C PRO A 151 -0.92 6.88 10.77
N VAL A 152 0.41 7.01 10.63
CA VAL A 152 1.06 7.09 9.31
C VAL A 152 2.23 6.12 9.25
N ILE A 153 2.18 5.18 8.30
CA ILE A 153 3.24 4.17 8.17
C ILE A 153 4.17 4.51 7.01
N LEU A 154 3.58 5.02 5.92
CA LEU A 154 4.28 5.13 4.65
C LEU A 154 3.80 6.35 3.87
N ASN A 155 4.72 7.25 3.55
CA ASN A 155 4.51 8.38 2.65
C ASN A 155 5.23 8.13 1.32
N ASN A 156 4.46 7.83 0.27
CA ASN A 156 4.99 7.56 -1.05
C ASN A 156 4.84 8.76 -1.98
N PHE A 157 5.97 9.41 -2.30
CA PHE A 157 6.08 10.39 -3.37
C PHE A 157 6.72 9.81 -4.64
N GLY A 158 7.29 8.60 -4.56
CA GLY A 158 7.94 7.89 -5.66
C GLY A 158 7.08 6.76 -6.22
N THR A 159 7.71 5.67 -6.63
CA THR A 159 7.04 4.51 -7.23
C THR A 159 7.16 3.30 -6.32
N ILE A 160 6.03 2.68 -5.98
CA ILE A 160 5.98 1.35 -5.35
C ILE A 160 5.47 0.35 -6.37
N ASN A 161 6.24 -0.69 -6.62
CA ASN A 161 5.87 -1.83 -7.46
C ASN A 161 5.71 -3.06 -6.58
N ILE A 162 4.52 -3.64 -6.58
CA ILE A 162 4.21 -4.87 -5.88
C ILE A 162 4.15 -6.00 -6.91
N HIS A 163 5.09 -6.95 -6.79
CA HIS A 163 5.20 -8.14 -7.62
C HIS A 163 4.47 -9.34 -7.01
N ASP A 164 4.60 -10.51 -7.63
CA ASP A 164 3.83 -11.71 -7.30
C ASP A 164 3.93 -12.14 -5.83
N ASN A 165 2.85 -12.72 -5.31
CA ASN A 165 2.68 -13.31 -3.99
C ASN A 165 3.14 -12.44 -2.81
N ALA A 166 3.15 -11.12 -3.00
CA ALA A 166 3.39 -10.18 -1.92
C ALA A 166 2.12 -10.05 -1.06
N THR A 167 2.25 -10.33 0.25
CA THR A 167 1.23 -9.97 1.23
C THR A 167 1.74 -8.79 2.02
N VAL A 168 1.07 -7.65 1.87
CA VAL A 168 1.34 -6.46 2.68
C VAL A 168 0.29 -6.43 3.78
N ALA A 169 0.71 -6.83 4.98
CA ALA A 169 -0.14 -6.80 6.17
C ALA A 169 0.15 -5.53 6.98
N ALA A 170 -0.90 -4.81 7.37
CA ALA A 170 -0.81 -3.69 8.29
C ALA A 170 -1.53 -4.04 9.59
N GLY A 171 -0.87 -3.82 10.73
CA GLY A 171 -1.43 -3.98 12.07
C GLY A 171 -1.63 -2.63 12.79
N GLY A 172 -2.45 -2.58 13.84
CA GLY A 172 -2.65 -1.38 14.67
C GLY A 172 -3.70 -0.41 14.13
N SER A 173 -4.36 0.35 15.03
CA SER A 173 -5.42 1.31 14.70
C SER A 173 -4.87 2.53 13.94
N GLY A 174 -5.44 2.88 12.78
CA GLY A 174 -5.10 4.08 12.01
C GLY A 174 -3.92 3.97 11.04
N ALA A 175 -3.38 2.77 10.78
CA ALA A 175 -2.34 2.53 9.78
C ALA A 175 -2.66 3.16 8.41
N THR A 176 -1.87 4.14 7.93
CA THR A 176 -2.10 4.75 6.61
C THR A 176 -0.90 4.60 5.67
N LEU A 177 -1.17 4.16 4.43
CA LEU A 177 -0.29 4.27 3.27
C LEU A 177 -0.78 5.43 2.41
N TYR A 178 0.02 6.50 2.33
CA TYR A 178 -0.25 7.62 1.44
C TYR A 178 0.44 7.40 0.10
N VAL A 179 -0.34 7.36 -0.98
CA VAL A 179 0.16 7.58 -2.34
C VAL A 179 -0.02 9.08 -2.61
N ARG A 180 1.03 9.87 -2.35
CA ARG A 180 0.98 11.33 -2.48
C ARG A 180 0.86 11.75 -3.94
N GLN A 181 0.54 13.02 -4.19
CA GLN A 181 0.49 13.56 -5.54
C GLN A 181 1.82 13.29 -6.28
N GLY A 182 1.72 12.73 -7.49
CA GLY A 182 2.87 12.29 -8.29
C GLY A 182 3.43 10.91 -7.93
N GLY A 183 3.09 10.38 -6.75
CA GLY A 183 3.44 9.02 -6.34
C GLY A 183 2.62 7.96 -7.07
N GLN A 184 3.19 6.77 -7.19
CA GLN A 184 2.60 5.61 -7.86
C GLN A 184 2.59 4.38 -6.97
N LEU A 185 1.48 3.65 -6.96
CA LEU A 185 1.36 2.31 -6.39
C LEU A 185 0.88 1.34 -7.47
N ASN A 186 1.78 0.46 -7.90
CA ASN A 186 1.60 -0.43 -9.03
C ASN A 186 1.50 -1.89 -8.57
N PHE A 187 0.42 -2.55 -8.93
CA PHE A 187 0.21 -3.99 -8.76
C PHE A 187 0.56 -4.70 -10.07
N LEU A 188 1.79 -5.23 -10.13
CA LEU A 188 2.38 -5.79 -11.35
C LEU A 188 2.27 -7.31 -11.42
N GLY A 189 2.13 -7.98 -10.28
CA GLY A 189 2.09 -9.43 -10.18
C GLY A 189 0.70 -10.02 -9.89
N SER A 190 0.74 -11.26 -9.44
CA SER A 190 -0.39 -12.12 -9.08
C SER A 190 -0.37 -12.56 -7.63
N GLY A 191 -1.52 -12.96 -7.07
CA GLY A 191 -1.58 -13.44 -5.68
C GLY A 191 -1.26 -12.37 -4.63
N ILE A 192 -1.43 -11.10 -4.97
CA ILE A 192 -1.16 -9.98 -4.07
C ILE A 192 -2.39 -9.75 -3.18
N ALA A 193 -2.14 -9.68 -1.88
CA ALA A 193 -3.14 -9.29 -0.90
C ALA A 193 -2.61 -8.15 -0.02
N LEU A 194 -3.42 -7.09 0.09
CA LEU A 194 -3.28 -6.09 1.14
C LEU A 194 -4.36 -6.43 2.18
N ASP A 195 -3.94 -6.79 3.38
CA ASP A 195 -4.84 -7.33 4.40
C ASP A 195 -4.64 -6.61 5.74
N ALA A 196 -5.75 -6.28 6.40
CA ALA A 196 -5.75 -5.86 7.80
C ALA A 196 -6.45 -6.95 8.65
N PRO A 197 -5.86 -7.35 9.79
CA PRO A 197 -6.45 -8.39 10.63
C PRO A 197 -7.85 -7.96 11.11
N ALA A 198 -8.83 -8.86 10.94
CA ALA A 198 -10.27 -8.61 11.03
C ALA A 198 -10.79 -7.99 12.35
N ALA A 199 -9.96 -7.92 13.39
CA ALA A 199 -10.36 -7.36 14.69
C ALA A 199 -10.45 -5.82 14.70
N PHE A 200 -9.81 -5.12 13.76
CA PHE A 200 -9.81 -3.65 13.69
C PHE A 200 -9.72 -3.19 12.23
N PHE A 201 -10.71 -2.44 11.72
CA PHE A 201 -10.64 -1.78 10.41
C PHE A 201 -9.73 -0.56 10.50
N SER A 202 -8.44 -0.74 10.27
CA SER A 202 -7.46 0.28 10.58
C SER A 202 -6.48 0.60 9.48
N PHE A 203 -6.40 -0.23 8.42
CA PHE A 203 -5.51 0.05 7.31
C PHE A 203 -6.20 0.91 6.26
N VAL A 204 -5.64 2.10 6.04
CA VAL A 204 -6.08 3.07 5.06
C VAL A 204 -5.04 3.13 3.94
N ILE A 205 -5.51 3.10 2.70
CA ILE A 205 -4.75 3.57 1.54
C ILE A 205 -5.36 4.91 1.15
N ASP A 206 -4.57 5.98 1.25
CA ASP A 206 -4.96 7.31 0.80
C ASP A 206 -4.25 7.69 -0.49
N ASN A 207 -4.98 7.63 -1.59
CA ASN A 207 -4.45 7.86 -2.92
C ASN A 207 -4.75 9.27 -3.42
N GLN A 208 -3.72 10.11 -3.45
CA GLN A 208 -3.69 11.42 -4.09
C GLN A 208 -2.86 11.41 -5.38
N GLY A 209 -2.17 10.29 -5.66
CA GLY A 209 -1.36 10.03 -6.84
C GLY A 209 -2.07 9.08 -7.80
N THR A 210 -1.39 8.00 -8.17
CA THR A 210 -1.93 6.97 -9.08
C THR A 210 -1.80 5.57 -8.47
N ILE A 211 -2.91 4.84 -8.41
CA ILE A 211 -2.91 3.40 -8.19
C ILE A 211 -3.13 2.72 -9.54
N THR A 212 -2.30 1.74 -9.90
CA THR A 212 -2.44 0.97 -11.14
C THR A 212 -2.40 -0.52 -10.87
N LYS A 213 -3.36 -1.27 -11.40
CA LYS A 213 -3.33 -2.72 -11.54
C LYS A 213 -3.07 -3.10 -12.98
N SER A 214 -1.95 -3.77 -13.25
CA SER A 214 -1.55 -4.18 -14.61
C SER A 214 -1.12 -5.65 -14.73
N GLY A 215 -0.94 -6.39 -13.62
CA GLY A 215 -0.62 -7.83 -13.65
C GLY A 215 -1.68 -8.64 -14.40
N LEU A 216 -1.27 -9.64 -15.19
CA LEU A 216 -2.09 -10.11 -16.31
C LEU A 216 -3.35 -10.91 -15.92
N ASP A 217 -3.31 -11.77 -14.89
CA ASP A 217 -4.37 -12.78 -14.71
C ASP A 217 -4.87 -13.01 -13.28
N ALA A 218 -4.45 -12.16 -12.34
CA ALA A 218 -4.77 -12.37 -10.94
C ALA A 218 -5.59 -11.24 -10.33
N ASP A 219 -6.53 -11.67 -9.50
CA ASP A 219 -7.22 -10.87 -8.52
C ASP A 219 -6.21 -10.24 -7.56
N ILE A 220 -6.27 -8.92 -7.39
CA ILE A 220 -5.66 -8.24 -6.25
C ILE A 220 -6.75 -8.06 -5.23
N LEU A 221 -6.52 -8.54 -4.02
CA LEU A 221 -7.48 -8.40 -2.93
C LEU A 221 -7.02 -7.34 -1.94
N LEU A 222 -7.81 -6.29 -1.82
CA LEU A 222 -7.73 -5.32 -0.73
C LEU A 222 -8.73 -5.73 0.35
N ARG A 223 -8.29 -6.55 1.31
CA ARG A 223 -9.14 -7.09 2.38
C ARG A 223 -9.06 -6.24 3.64
N ASN A 224 -10.22 -5.85 4.18
CA ASN A 224 -10.33 -4.99 5.37
C ASN A 224 -9.56 -3.66 5.25
N VAL A 225 -9.32 -3.22 4.02
CA VAL A 225 -8.62 -1.97 3.71
C VAL A 225 -9.64 -0.87 3.43
N HIS A 226 -9.43 0.31 4.00
CA HIS A 226 -10.15 1.52 3.64
C HIS A 226 -9.39 2.25 2.53
N VAL A 227 -9.98 2.38 1.34
CA VAL A 227 -9.33 3.08 0.23
C VAL A 227 -9.94 4.48 0.08
N THR A 228 -9.25 5.52 0.54
CA THR A 228 -9.56 6.88 0.11
C THR A 228 -8.84 7.15 -1.20
N ASN A 229 -9.57 7.68 -2.17
CA ASN A 229 -9.05 8.06 -3.46
C ASN A 229 -9.41 9.55 -3.64
N ILE A 230 -8.44 10.37 -3.97
CA ILE A 230 -8.61 11.72 -4.55
C ILE A 230 -7.73 11.88 -5.81
N GLY A 231 -7.06 10.80 -6.23
CA GLY A 231 -6.22 10.70 -7.42
C GLY A 231 -6.80 9.72 -8.45
N THR A 232 -5.92 9.10 -9.22
CA THR A 232 -6.29 8.19 -10.33
C THR A 232 -6.23 6.74 -9.90
N LEU A 233 -7.24 5.95 -10.32
CA LEU A 233 -7.26 4.49 -10.19
C LEU A 233 -7.32 3.83 -11.57
N ASN A 234 -6.30 3.07 -11.95
CA ASN A 234 -6.26 2.36 -13.23
C ASN A 234 -6.32 0.86 -13.02
N VAL A 235 -7.28 0.18 -13.64
CA VAL A 235 -7.34 -1.27 -13.74
C VAL A 235 -7.11 -1.64 -15.20
N ASN A 236 -5.84 -1.84 -15.55
CA ASN A 236 -5.41 -2.11 -16.91
C ASN A 236 -5.52 -3.59 -17.29
N ASN A 237 -5.48 -4.51 -16.30
CA ASN A 237 -5.70 -5.93 -16.54
C ASN A 237 -6.17 -6.67 -15.28
N GLY A 238 -6.84 -7.82 -15.45
CA GLY A 238 -7.37 -8.66 -14.39
C GLY A 238 -8.41 -7.95 -13.51
N ASN A 239 -8.52 -8.38 -12.25
CA ASN A 239 -9.50 -7.85 -11.31
C ASN A 239 -8.83 -7.16 -10.13
N LEU A 240 -9.27 -5.94 -9.80
CA LEU A 240 -8.99 -5.32 -8.51
C LEU A 240 -10.21 -5.48 -7.60
N ARG A 241 -10.07 -6.28 -6.55
CA ARG A 241 -11.15 -6.60 -5.60
C ARG A 241 -10.96 -5.80 -4.32
N ILE A 242 -11.96 -5.01 -3.97
CA ILE A 242 -12.01 -4.25 -2.72
C ILE A 242 -13.01 -4.94 -1.79
N GLN A 243 -12.48 -5.64 -0.80
CA GLN A 243 -13.21 -6.31 0.28
C GLN A 243 -13.06 -5.52 1.58
N GLY A 244 -13.30 -4.22 1.50
CA GLY A 244 -13.12 -3.25 2.58
C GLY A 244 -14.09 -2.09 2.44
N ARG A 245 -13.69 -0.89 2.84
CA ARG A 245 -14.47 0.35 2.58
C ARG A 245 -13.72 1.20 1.55
N GLY A 246 -14.39 2.07 0.82
CA GLY A 246 -13.76 3.05 -0.08
C GLY A 246 -14.24 4.46 0.23
N VAL A 247 -13.62 5.51 -0.33
CA VAL A 247 -14.11 6.90 -0.44
C VAL A 247 -13.38 7.56 -1.64
N GLY A 248 -14.00 7.79 -2.80
CA GLY A 248 -13.55 8.73 -3.84
C GLY A 248 -14.48 9.92 -4.16
N GLN A 249 -13.98 11.16 -4.10
CA GLN A 249 -14.69 12.36 -4.61
C GLN A 249 -13.89 12.97 -5.77
N GLY A 250 -14.54 13.25 -6.91
CA GLY A 250 -13.92 14.02 -8.02
C GLY A 250 -12.85 13.28 -8.85
N ASN A 251 -12.82 11.95 -8.80
CA ASN A 251 -11.72 11.14 -9.36
C ASN A 251 -12.07 10.42 -10.66
N VAL A 252 -11.05 9.85 -11.28
CA VAL A 252 -11.22 8.94 -12.43
C VAL A 252 -10.72 7.55 -12.05
N ALA A 253 -11.61 6.56 -12.21
CA ALA A 253 -11.19 5.18 -12.41
C ALA A 253 -11.23 4.85 -13.89
N THR A 254 -10.18 4.23 -14.40
CA THR A 254 -10.15 3.69 -15.78
C THR A 254 -10.08 2.18 -15.70
N ILE A 255 -11.04 1.48 -16.27
CA ILE A 255 -11.07 0.01 -16.36
C ILE A 255 -10.89 -0.36 -17.83
N ALA A 256 -9.76 -0.99 -18.16
CA ALA A 256 -9.45 -1.40 -19.52
C ALA A 256 -10.38 -2.56 -19.99
N ALA A 257 -10.46 -2.76 -21.30
CA ALA A 257 -11.21 -3.88 -21.87
C ALA A 257 -10.72 -5.22 -21.29
N GLY A 258 -11.65 -6.06 -20.85
CA GLY A 258 -11.34 -7.35 -20.23
C GLY A 258 -10.93 -7.28 -18.75
N ALA A 259 -10.75 -6.08 -18.19
CA ALA A 259 -10.45 -5.89 -16.76
C ALA A 259 -11.72 -5.62 -15.93
N ALA A 260 -11.59 -5.77 -14.61
CA ALA A 260 -12.68 -5.56 -13.65
C ALA A 260 -12.25 -4.80 -12.40
N LEU A 261 -13.12 -3.91 -11.92
CA LEU A 261 -13.11 -3.39 -10.55
C LEU A 261 -14.26 -4.04 -9.80
N THR A 262 -13.96 -4.84 -8.77
CA THR A 262 -14.97 -5.56 -7.99
C THR A 262 -15.07 -5.00 -6.57
N LEU A 263 -16.29 -4.73 -6.14
CA LEU A 263 -16.63 -4.28 -4.79
C LEU A 263 -17.34 -5.41 -4.03
N GLU A 264 -16.70 -5.94 -2.99
CA GLU A 264 -17.14 -7.16 -2.27
C GLU A 264 -17.45 -6.95 -0.78
N GLY A 265 -16.97 -5.87 -0.19
CA GLY A 265 -17.11 -5.62 1.25
C GLY A 265 -17.65 -4.23 1.57
N GLY A 266 -18.07 -4.09 2.84
CA GLY A 266 -18.22 -2.81 3.55
C GLY A 266 -19.25 -1.83 3.01
N ILE A 267 -19.63 -0.93 3.89
CA ILE A 267 -20.57 0.15 3.62
C ILE A 267 -19.65 1.43 3.69
N VAL A 268 -19.42 2.08 2.53
CA VAL A 268 -18.53 3.21 2.12
C VAL A 268 -19.01 4.70 2.42
N ASP A 269 -18.81 5.31 3.59
CA ASP A 269 -19.42 6.63 3.93
C ASP A 269 -18.71 7.85 3.27
N PHE A 270 -19.47 8.82 2.76
CA PHE A 270 -18.99 10.09 2.15
C PHE A 270 -19.66 11.36 2.70
N SER A 271 -20.31 11.29 3.86
CA SER A 271 -20.64 12.48 4.64
C SER A 271 -20.80 12.09 6.11
N GLY A 272 -19.79 12.47 6.89
CA GLY A 272 -19.65 12.30 8.35
C GLY A 272 -20.87 11.78 9.12
N PHE A 273 -20.67 10.59 9.71
CA PHE A 273 -21.42 9.95 10.78
C PHE A 273 -22.68 9.17 10.37
N GLY A 274 -22.53 7.84 10.36
CA GLY A 274 -23.64 6.90 10.47
C GLY A 274 -23.16 5.47 10.22
N LEU A 275 -23.64 4.51 11.01
CA LEU A 275 -23.29 3.09 10.94
C LEU A 275 -23.81 2.44 9.66
N GLY A 276 -23.21 2.82 8.54
CA GLY A 276 -23.30 2.12 7.29
C GLY A 276 -23.02 2.99 6.06
N GLY A 277 -21.96 2.74 5.28
CA GLY A 277 -21.66 3.55 4.09
C GLY A 277 -21.95 3.06 2.64
N VAL A 278 -21.69 3.89 1.65
CA VAL A 278 -22.04 3.73 0.24
C VAL A 278 -21.04 4.31 -0.80
N PHE A 279 -20.53 3.54 -1.79
CA PHE A 279 -19.58 3.96 -2.85
C PHE A 279 -20.16 5.04 -3.75
N ASP A 280 -19.92 6.30 -3.40
CA ASP A 280 -20.41 7.45 -4.14
C ASP A 280 -19.62 7.71 -5.44
N LEU A 281 -20.32 7.61 -6.57
CA LEU A 281 -19.94 8.06 -7.90
C LEU A 281 -20.04 9.58 -8.06
N ASN A 282 -20.41 10.33 -7.01
CA ASN A 282 -20.38 11.80 -7.04
C ASN A 282 -18.97 12.33 -7.36
N GLY A 283 -18.78 12.69 -8.63
CA GLY A 283 -17.49 13.11 -9.17
C GLY A 283 -16.51 11.96 -9.41
N PHE A 284 -16.77 10.74 -8.94
CA PHE A 284 -15.99 9.56 -9.35
C PHE A 284 -16.51 9.02 -10.69
N GLN A 285 -15.73 9.22 -11.74
CA GLN A 285 -16.03 8.75 -13.09
C GLN A 285 -15.35 7.39 -13.31
N VAL A 286 -16.14 6.38 -13.69
CA VAL A 286 -15.59 5.13 -14.23
C VAL A 286 -15.55 5.27 -15.75
N THR A 287 -14.37 5.11 -16.32
CA THR A 287 -14.11 5.23 -17.76
C THR A 287 -13.43 3.97 -18.28
N GLY A 288 -13.35 3.82 -19.60
CA GLY A 288 -12.78 2.65 -20.25
C GLY A 288 -13.78 1.51 -20.43
N ALA A 289 -13.42 0.57 -21.32
CA ALA A 289 -14.32 -0.49 -21.82
C ALA A 289 -14.47 -1.70 -20.89
N GLY A 290 -13.94 -1.64 -19.67
CA GLY A 290 -14.00 -2.72 -18.69
C GLY A 290 -15.32 -2.80 -17.92
N THR A 291 -15.31 -3.58 -16.84
CA THR A 291 -16.51 -3.90 -16.06
C THR A 291 -16.42 -3.43 -14.61
N LEU A 292 -17.46 -2.75 -14.13
CA LEU A 292 -17.70 -2.55 -12.71
C LEU A 292 -18.54 -3.71 -12.16
N VAL A 293 -18.08 -4.35 -11.08
CA VAL A 293 -18.76 -5.49 -10.46
C VAL A 293 -19.13 -5.17 -9.00
N ILE A 294 -20.39 -5.38 -8.65
CA ILE A 294 -20.92 -5.23 -7.29
C ILE A 294 -21.38 -6.62 -6.81
N ASP A 295 -20.60 -7.21 -5.91
CA ASP A 295 -20.79 -8.60 -5.41
C ASP A 295 -20.81 -8.67 -3.87
N GLY A 296 -20.69 -7.53 -3.18
CA GLY A 296 -20.83 -7.45 -1.73
C GLY A 296 -22.29 -7.25 -1.30
N ALA A 297 -22.79 -8.02 -0.33
CA ALA A 297 -24.15 -7.83 0.20
C ALA A 297 -24.39 -6.42 0.77
N ASN A 298 -23.33 -5.81 1.32
CA ASN A 298 -23.35 -4.48 1.90
C ASN A 298 -22.65 -3.43 1.01
N ALA A 299 -22.20 -3.84 -0.19
CA ALA A 299 -21.60 -2.91 -1.13
C ALA A 299 -22.72 -2.05 -1.71
N GLU A 300 -22.70 -0.76 -1.46
CA GLU A 300 -23.61 0.18 -2.10
C GLU A 300 -22.80 1.06 -3.07
N VAL A 301 -23.37 1.42 -4.21
CA VAL A 301 -22.83 2.40 -5.16
C VAL A 301 -23.84 3.53 -5.26
N ARG A 302 -23.55 4.69 -4.64
CA ARG A 302 -24.34 5.91 -4.81
C ARG A 302 -23.93 6.62 -6.07
N HIS A 303 -24.81 7.34 -6.72
CA HIS A 303 -24.45 8.29 -7.76
C HIS A 303 -25.16 9.61 -7.50
N ALA A 304 -24.45 10.73 -7.62
CA ALA A 304 -25.12 11.98 -7.95
C ALA A 304 -24.43 12.73 -9.08
N GLY A 305 -25.19 13.67 -9.66
CA GLY A 305 -24.90 14.17 -11.00
C GLY A 305 -25.04 13.09 -12.07
N THR A 306 -24.43 13.30 -13.23
CA THR A 306 -24.42 12.32 -14.34
C THR A 306 -23.13 11.50 -14.28
N SER A 307 -23.27 10.18 -14.26
CA SER A 307 -22.15 9.22 -14.32
C SER A 307 -22.46 8.14 -15.35
N SER A 308 -21.42 7.51 -15.90
CA SER A 308 -21.58 6.37 -16.80
C SER A 308 -20.57 5.27 -16.49
N VAL A 309 -20.92 4.06 -16.89
CA VAL A 309 -20.06 2.88 -16.95
C VAL A 309 -20.26 2.21 -18.29
N GLU A 310 -19.22 1.58 -18.84
CA GLU A 310 -19.38 0.77 -20.04
C GLU A 310 -20.15 -0.51 -19.73
N ASN A 311 -19.70 -1.27 -18.73
CA ASN A 311 -20.37 -2.51 -18.31
C ASN A 311 -20.57 -2.55 -16.79
N LEU A 312 -21.73 -3.08 -16.35
CA LEU A 312 -22.10 -3.25 -14.95
C LEU A 312 -22.55 -4.69 -14.67
N ILE A 313 -22.00 -5.29 -13.62
CA ILE A 313 -22.51 -6.55 -13.05
C ILE A 313 -23.01 -6.27 -11.64
N LEU A 314 -24.31 -6.45 -11.41
CA LEU A 314 -24.95 -6.35 -10.11
C LEU A 314 -25.42 -7.76 -9.68
N LYS A 315 -24.67 -8.37 -8.75
CA LYS A 315 -25.01 -9.68 -8.16
C LYS A 315 -25.61 -9.55 -6.77
N ARG A 316 -25.08 -8.61 -5.98
CA ARG A 316 -25.48 -8.32 -4.59
C ARG A 316 -25.32 -6.83 -4.34
N GLY A 317 -25.70 -6.35 -3.16
CA GLY A 317 -25.50 -4.95 -2.79
C GLY A 317 -26.58 -4.02 -3.32
N ILE A 318 -26.28 -2.73 -3.35
CA ILE A 318 -27.24 -1.68 -3.65
C ILE A 318 -26.65 -0.70 -4.68
N VAL A 319 -27.41 -0.29 -5.69
CA VAL A 319 -27.11 0.89 -6.52
C VAL A 319 -28.13 1.96 -6.14
N SER A 320 -27.68 3.09 -5.60
CA SER A 320 -28.57 4.13 -5.09
C SER A 320 -28.17 5.52 -5.56
N GLY A 321 -28.97 6.56 -5.29
CA GLY A 321 -28.51 7.94 -5.39
C GLY A 321 -29.55 8.94 -5.85
N THR A 322 -29.08 10.15 -6.13
CA THR A 322 -29.92 11.30 -6.56
C THR A 322 -29.64 11.72 -8.01
N GLY A 323 -28.64 11.14 -8.67
CA GLY A 323 -28.23 11.48 -10.04
C GLY A 323 -28.71 10.51 -11.12
N THR A 324 -28.05 10.54 -12.28
CA THR A 324 -28.25 9.55 -13.35
C THR A 324 -27.01 8.69 -13.54
N LEU A 325 -27.15 7.37 -13.47
CA LEU A 325 -26.13 6.38 -13.85
C LEU A 325 -26.50 5.79 -15.21
N THR A 326 -25.67 5.95 -16.22
CA THR A 326 -25.86 5.36 -17.55
C THR A 326 -24.96 4.13 -17.73
N ILE A 327 -25.55 2.99 -18.12
CA ILE A 327 -24.80 1.82 -18.58
C ILE A 327 -24.76 1.83 -20.11
N ASN A 328 -23.57 1.97 -20.70
CA ASN A 328 -23.43 2.19 -22.14
C ASN A 328 -23.47 0.90 -22.98
N ARG A 329 -23.10 -0.26 -22.42
CA ARG A 329 -22.99 -1.53 -23.15
C ARG A 329 -23.72 -2.70 -22.50
N GLU A 330 -23.21 -3.28 -21.43
CA GLU A 330 -23.83 -4.49 -20.84
C GLU A 330 -24.15 -4.30 -19.37
N MET A 331 -25.37 -4.69 -18.99
CA MET A 331 -25.76 -4.84 -17.59
C MET A 331 -26.17 -6.28 -17.32
N TYR A 332 -25.50 -6.94 -16.38
CA TYR A 332 -25.93 -8.23 -15.83
C TYR A 332 -26.49 -8.02 -14.43
N TRP A 333 -27.78 -8.28 -14.25
CA TRP A 333 -28.48 -8.10 -12.99
C TRP A 333 -29.02 -9.44 -12.48
N SER A 334 -28.29 -10.04 -11.56
CA SER A 334 -28.64 -11.36 -10.99
C SER A 334 -29.05 -11.30 -9.50
N GLY A 335 -28.95 -10.13 -8.88
CA GLY A 335 -29.40 -9.87 -7.51
C GLY A 335 -29.10 -8.43 -7.08
N GLY A 336 -29.17 -8.14 -5.78
CA GLY A 336 -29.01 -6.77 -5.26
C GLY A 336 -30.23 -5.87 -5.50
N THR A 337 -30.11 -4.60 -5.11
CA THR A 337 -31.21 -3.63 -5.12
C THR A 337 -30.83 -2.36 -5.88
N MET A 338 -31.72 -1.81 -6.69
CA MET A 338 -31.56 -0.48 -7.27
C MET A 338 -32.59 0.47 -6.65
N ILE A 339 -32.14 1.59 -6.07
CA ILE A 339 -32.99 2.53 -5.32
C ILE A 339 -32.69 3.97 -5.75
N GLY A 340 -33.59 4.62 -6.47
CA GLY A 340 -33.47 6.04 -6.80
C GLY A 340 -34.20 6.95 -5.81
N ALA A 341 -33.68 8.16 -5.59
CA ALA A 341 -34.51 9.29 -5.16
C ALA A 341 -35.48 9.70 -6.29
N SER A 342 -36.43 10.60 -6.04
CA SER A 342 -37.52 10.98 -6.97
C SER A 342 -37.06 11.36 -8.39
N ASP A 343 -35.85 11.90 -8.53
CA ASP A 343 -35.27 12.34 -9.80
C ASP A 343 -34.08 11.48 -10.28
N ALA A 344 -33.74 10.42 -9.53
CA ALA A 344 -32.60 9.57 -9.86
C ALA A 344 -32.98 8.52 -10.90
N ARG A 345 -32.04 8.18 -11.80
CA ARG A 345 -32.27 7.21 -12.88
C ARG A 345 -31.05 6.33 -13.10
N THR A 346 -31.27 5.02 -13.10
CA THR A 346 -30.35 4.08 -13.77
C THR A 346 -30.85 3.91 -15.20
N THR A 347 -30.05 4.32 -16.17
CA THR A 347 -30.39 4.31 -17.59
C THR A 347 -29.59 3.24 -18.31
N ILE A 348 -30.28 2.35 -19.01
CA ILE A 348 -29.67 1.45 -19.98
C ILE A 348 -29.55 2.23 -21.30
N GLY A 349 -28.33 2.39 -21.80
CA GLY A 349 -28.07 3.10 -23.05
C GLY A 349 -28.82 2.49 -24.23
N ALA A 350 -29.09 3.28 -25.28
CA ALA A 350 -29.93 2.86 -26.41
C ALA A 350 -29.43 1.59 -27.14
N ASN A 351 -28.12 1.30 -27.06
CA ASN A 351 -27.49 0.12 -27.64
C ASN A 351 -27.00 -0.88 -26.58
N ALA A 352 -27.37 -0.67 -25.32
CA ALA A 352 -26.96 -1.54 -24.23
C ALA A 352 -27.91 -2.73 -24.08
N ILE A 353 -27.37 -3.85 -23.58
CA ILE A 353 -28.11 -5.08 -23.32
C ILE A 353 -28.25 -5.26 -21.80
N LEU A 354 -29.47 -5.53 -21.36
CA LEU A 354 -29.78 -5.91 -19.98
C LEU A 354 -30.05 -7.41 -19.92
N TYR A 355 -29.28 -8.12 -19.11
CA TYR A 355 -29.45 -9.53 -18.76
C TYR A 355 -30.01 -9.61 -17.34
N VAL A 356 -31.15 -10.30 -17.15
CA VAL A 356 -31.83 -10.51 -15.86
C VAL A 356 -32.11 -11.99 -15.60
#